data_AF-A0A9P5XG73-F1
#
_entry.id   AF-A0A9P5XG73-F1
#
_cell.length_a   1.000
_cell.length_b   1.000
_cell.length_c   1.000
_cell.angle_alpha   90.00
_cell.angle_beta   90.00
_cell.angle_gamma   90.00
#
_symmetry.space_group_name_H-M   'P 1'
#
loop_
_entity.id
_entity.type
_entity.pdbx_description
1 polymer ?
#
loop_
_entity_poly.entity_id
_entity_poly.type
_entity_poly.pdbx_seq_one_letter_code
_entity_poly.pdbx_strand_id
1 'polypeptide(L)'
;MYRPLNFATFVLAATSLAGAFPAHRSLAGLSNEELAVILPRLEVAPPENPPGPLNDTSAKLVNDADHPWKPAAPNDMRGPCPGLNTLASHGYLPRNGIATPAQIINAVQEGFNMDNTFAKFVTYAAFLVDGNPITNLLSIGGKSSLTGEDPPNPAIVGGLDTHAVFEGDTSMTRADAFFGDNHSFNQTLWDEFADFSNRFGAGKYNMTVAAELRFQRIQDSIATNPTFSFISPRYFTAYAESTFPIKFFKDGRQTDGQLDLDVALGFFRDSKYPDDFFRPNGPQGTDGIEELAIAHPIAPGANNGTLNSYTPDPNSADFTTLCKLYTDFVNLTIKGLYPSPTGVLRDALNRNLGFFYEFIAGPDCPQVFPYGQ
;
A
#
# COMPACT_ATOMS: atom_id res chain seq x y z
N MET A 1 12.75 -72.46 49.39
CA MET A 1 11.87 -71.28 49.57
C MET A 1 12.67 -70.05 49.18
N TYR A 2 12.79 -69.76 47.88
CA TYR A 2 11.94 -68.91 47.03
C TYR A 2 11.87 -67.43 47.46
N ARG A 3 12.56 -66.59 46.65
CA ARG A 3 12.38 -65.13 46.50
C ARG A 3 11.02 -64.82 45.84
N PRO A 4 10.53 -63.57 45.93
CA PRO A 4 10.67 -62.63 44.78
C PRO A 4 11.06 -61.21 45.24
N LEU A 5 12.05 -60.53 44.61
CA LEU A 5 11.93 -59.54 43.51
C LEU A 5 10.73 -58.58 43.62
N ASN A 6 11.01 -57.28 43.75
CA ASN A 6 10.19 -56.24 43.14
C ASN A 6 11.02 -55.07 42.64
N PHE A 7 10.71 -54.71 41.40
CA PHE A 7 11.36 -53.78 40.48
C PHE A 7 11.27 -52.33 40.95
N ALA A 8 12.38 -51.60 40.82
CA ALA A 8 12.36 -50.14 40.78
C ALA A 8 11.83 -49.68 39.42
N THR A 9 10.67 -49.03 39.40
CA THR A 9 10.12 -48.39 38.20
C THR A 9 10.61 -46.94 38.15
N PHE A 10 11.64 -46.69 37.35
CA PHE A 10 11.96 -45.33 36.90
C PHE A 10 10.93 -44.93 35.84
N VAL A 11 10.02 -44.02 36.18
CA VAL A 11 9.18 -43.34 35.19
C VAL A 11 10.05 -42.28 34.53
N LEU A 12 10.58 -42.59 33.34
CA LEU A 12 11.10 -41.58 32.43
C LEU A 12 9.89 -40.81 31.89
N ALA A 13 9.59 -39.65 32.48
CA ALA A 13 8.72 -38.67 31.86
C ALA A 13 9.48 -38.09 30.65
N ALA A 14 9.33 -38.72 29.49
CA ALA A 14 9.67 -38.10 28.22
C ALA A 14 8.65 -36.98 27.97
N THR A 15 8.87 -35.82 28.59
CA THR A 15 8.22 -34.59 28.15
C THR A 15 8.80 -34.27 26.78
N SER A 16 8.13 -34.74 25.73
CA SER A 16 8.28 -34.16 24.40
C SER A 16 7.79 -32.72 24.51
N LEU A 17 8.70 -31.80 24.80
CA LEU A 17 8.52 -30.38 24.53
C LEU A 17 8.54 -30.21 23.00
N ALA A 18 7.49 -30.70 22.34
CA ALA A 18 7.08 -30.21 21.05
C ALA A 18 6.46 -28.83 21.30
N GLY A 19 7.30 -27.86 21.64
CA GLY A 19 6.93 -26.46 21.59
C GLY A 19 6.67 -26.15 20.12
N ALA A 20 5.40 -26.11 19.74
CA ALA A 20 5.01 -25.45 18.50
C ALA A 20 5.59 -24.03 18.57
N PHE A 21 6.47 -23.70 17.62
CA PHE A 21 6.95 -22.33 17.47
C PHE A 21 5.71 -21.43 17.33
N PRO A 22 5.55 -20.38 18.14
CA PRO A 22 4.43 -19.47 17.99
C PRO A 22 4.49 -18.86 16.59
N ALA A 23 3.36 -18.87 15.87
CA ALA A 23 3.21 -18.45 14.47
C ALA A 23 3.43 -16.94 14.20
N HIS A 24 4.07 -16.24 15.14
CA HIS A 24 4.23 -14.78 15.16
C HIS A 24 5.63 -14.34 15.64
N ARG A 25 6.63 -15.24 15.60
CA ARG A 25 7.99 -14.92 16.04
C ARG A 25 8.84 -14.71 14.80
N SER A 26 9.38 -13.49 14.65
CA SER A 26 10.34 -13.17 13.59
C SER A 26 11.43 -14.25 13.49
N LEU A 27 11.80 -14.59 12.25
CA LEU A 27 12.92 -15.47 11.97
C LEU A 27 14.28 -14.87 12.40
N ALA A 28 14.31 -13.58 12.80
CA ALA A 28 15.50 -12.91 13.32
C ALA A 28 16.02 -13.54 14.62
N GLY A 29 17.34 -13.73 14.68
CA GLY A 29 18.04 -14.17 15.89
C GLY A 29 17.98 -15.67 16.17
N LEU A 30 17.35 -16.45 15.28
CA LEU A 30 17.36 -17.91 15.34
C LEU A 30 18.68 -18.47 14.83
N SER A 31 19.16 -19.55 15.45
CA SER A 31 20.35 -20.27 14.99
C SER A 31 20.08 -20.96 13.65
N ASN A 32 21.15 -21.31 12.92
CA ASN A 32 21.03 -22.09 11.68
C ASN A 32 20.31 -23.44 11.90
N GLU A 33 20.43 -24.02 13.10
CA GLU A 33 19.77 -25.27 13.48
C GLU A 33 18.26 -25.05 13.70
N GLU A 34 17.87 -23.94 14.34
CA GLU A 34 16.46 -23.56 14.52
C GLU A 34 15.78 -23.23 13.17
N LEU A 35 16.47 -22.48 12.31
CA LEU A 35 16.02 -22.19 10.94
C LEU A 35 15.88 -23.48 10.12
N ALA A 36 16.78 -24.45 10.27
CA ALA A 36 16.68 -25.73 9.56
C ALA A 36 15.44 -26.55 9.95
N VAL A 37 14.87 -26.32 11.15
CA VAL A 37 13.61 -26.95 11.60
C VAL A 37 12.37 -26.17 11.11
N ILE A 38 12.47 -24.84 11.01
CA ILE A 38 11.33 -23.96 10.68
C ILE A 38 11.15 -23.82 9.16
N LEU A 39 12.23 -23.64 8.41
CA LEU A 39 12.19 -23.43 6.95
C LEU A 39 11.42 -24.51 6.19
N PRO A 40 11.50 -25.82 6.54
CA PRO A 40 10.70 -26.85 5.87
C PRO A 40 9.19 -26.76 6.14
N ARG A 41 8.76 -25.99 7.15
CA ARG A 41 7.36 -25.79 7.54
C ARG A 41 6.83 -24.41 7.19
N LEU A 42 7.69 -23.54 6.66
CA LEU A 42 7.30 -22.20 6.22
C LEU A 42 6.48 -22.33 4.95
N GLU A 43 5.29 -21.73 4.93
CA GLU A 43 4.52 -21.60 3.70
C GLU A 43 5.23 -20.60 2.79
N VAL A 44 5.92 -21.12 1.78
CA VAL A 44 6.56 -20.30 0.74
C VAL A 44 5.62 -20.25 -0.46
N ALA A 45 5.25 -19.04 -0.86
CA ALA A 45 4.52 -18.80 -2.10
C ALA A 45 5.44 -18.04 -3.07
N PRO A 46 5.96 -18.71 -4.12
CA PRO A 46 6.75 -18.02 -5.12
C PRO A 46 5.98 -16.86 -5.75
N PRO A 47 6.60 -15.69 -5.99
CA PRO A 47 5.92 -14.58 -6.64
C PRO A 47 5.41 -14.97 -8.03
N GLU A 48 4.11 -14.84 -8.23
CA GLU A 48 3.46 -15.07 -9.52
C GLU A 48 3.85 -13.98 -10.52
N ASN A 49 3.75 -14.27 -11.82
CA ASN A 49 3.89 -13.22 -12.82
C ASN A 49 2.74 -12.23 -12.69
N PRO A 50 2.99 -10.90 -12.74
CA PRO A 50 1.93 -9.93 -12.68
C PRO A 50 0.97 -10.11 -13.86
N PRO A 51 -0.34 -9.90 -13.65
CA PRO A 51 -1.32 -9.93 -14.74
C PRO A 51 -0.97 -8.93 -15.86
N GLY A 52 -1.31 -9.32 -17.09
CA GLY A 52 -1.25 -8.43 -18.25
C GLY A 52 -2.40 -7.41 -18.27
N PRO A 53 -2.40 -6.51 -19.26
CA PRO A 53 -3.47 -5.53 -19.44
C PRO A 53 -4.81 -6.20 -19.77
N LEU A 54 -5.91 -5.52 -19.46
CA LEU A 54 -7.25 -5.96 -19.85
C LEU A 54 -7.40 -6.02 -21.37
N ASN A 55 -8.07 -7.07 -21.86
CA ASN A 55 -8.42 -7.18 -23.27
C ASN A 55 -9.53 -6.20 -23.67
N ASP A 56 -10.45 -5.90 -22.74
CA ASP A 56 -11.53 -4.93 -22.93
C ASP A 56 -11.46 -3.89 -21.81
N THR A 57 -11.18 -2.66 -22.22
CA THR A 57 -11.03 -1.49 -21.34
C THR A 57 -12.23 -0.56 -21.47
N SER A 58 -13.34 -0.98 -22.09
CA SER A 58 -14.56 -0.20 -22.11
C SER A 58 -15.15 -0.02 -20.71
N ALA A 59 -15.90 1.07 -20.54
CA ALA A 59 -16.74 1.25 -19.37
C ALA A 59 -17.77 0.12 -19.30
N LYS A 60 -17.87 -0.51 -18.13
CA LYS A 60 -18.85 -1.56 -17.81
C LYS A 60 -19.34 -1.39 -16.38
N LEU A 61 -20.52 -1.91 -16.09
CA LEU A 61 -21.05 -2.00 -14.73
C LEU A 61 -20.07 -2.81 -13.87
N VAL A 62 -19.65 -2.26 -12.74
CA VAL A 62 -18.77 -2.94 -11.76
C VAL A 62 -19.38 -3.04 -10.38
N ASN A 63 -20.44 -2.28 -10.10
CA ASN A 63 -21.36 -2.59 -9.01
C ASN A 63 -22.46 -3.54 -9.51
N ASP A 64 -22.07 -4.78 -9.79
CA ASP A 64 -22.91 -5.82 -10.37
C ASP A 64 -23.32 -6.90 -9.34
N ALA A 65 -24.06 -7.92 -9.79
CA ALA A 65 -24.56 -8.99 -8.94
C ALA A 65 -23.46 -9.93 -8.41
N ASP A 66 -22.31 -10.00 -9.09
CA ASP A 66 -21.17 -10.83 -8.69
C ASP A 66 -20.26 -10.08 -7.70
N HIS A 67 -20.31 -8.75 -7.71
CA HIS A 67 -19.52 -7.87 -6.85
C HIS A 67 -20.39 -7.00 -5.91
N PRO A 68 -21.32 -7.58 -5.12
CA PRO A 68 -22.16 -6.80 -4.24
C PRO A 68 -21.36 -6.22 -3.08
N TRP A 69 -21.70 -5.00 -2.66
CA TRP A 69 -21.14 -4.42 -1.45
C TRP A 69 -21.51 -5.25 -0.22
N LYS A 70 -20.55 -5.45 0.69
CA LYS A 70 -20.80 -5.98 2.03
C LYS A 70 -19.99 -5.15 3.04
N PRO A 71 -20.54 -4.88 4.24
CA PRO A 71 -19.75 -4.26 5.29
C PRO A 71 -18.58 -5.17 5.67
N ALA A 72 -17.47 -4.56 6.08
CA ALA A 72 -16.32 -5.28 6.61
C ALA A 72 -16.74 -6.06 7.88
N ALA A 73 -16.40 -7.35 7.93
CA ALA A 73 -16.59 -8.17 9.11
C ALA A 73 -15.56 -7.81 10.20
N PRO A 74 -15.76 -8.26 11.46
CA PRO A 74 -14.72 -8.14 12.47
C PRO A 74 -13.42 -8.78 11.98
N ASN A 75 -12.32 -8.03 12.05
CA ASN A 75 -10.97 -8.39 11.58
C ASN A 75 -10.75 -8.34 10.05
N ASP A 76 -11.73 -7.93 9.25
CA ASP A 76 -11.47 -7.59 7.85
C ASP A 76 -10.62 -6.32 7.80
N MET A 77 -9.50 -6.37 7.10
CA MET A 77 -8.56 -5.25 7.00
C MET A 77 -9.04 -4.22 5.99
N ARG A 78 -9.02 -2.96 6.41
CA ARG A 78 -9.17 -1.76 5.58
C ARG A 78 -8.11 -0.77 6.04
N GLY A 79 -7.66 0.10 5.14
CA GLY A 79 -6.55 1.00 5.42
C GLY A 79 -6.72 2.39 4.79
N PRO A 80 -5.62 3.08 4.49
CA PRO A 80 -5.66 4.46 4.01
C PRO A 80 -6.16 4.60 2.57
N CYS A 81 -6.16 3.52 1.77
CA CYS A 81 -6.53 3.56 0.36
C CYS A 81 -8.04 3.31 0.15
N PRO A 82 -8.85 4.34 -0.18
CA PRO A 82 -10.29 4.15 -0.44
C PRO A 82 -10.58 3.25 -1.65
N GLY A 83 -9.69 3.21 -2.65
CA GLY A 83 -9.83 2.34 -3.82
C GLY A 83 -9.75 0.85 -3.43
N LEU A 84 -8.66 0.43 -2.78
CA LEU A 84 -8.49 -0.96 -2.33
C LEU A 84 -9.55 -1.37 -1.32
N ASN A 85 -9.93 -0.45 -0.41
CA ASN A 85 -11.01 -0.68 0.54
C ASN A 85 -12.33 -0.99 -0.17
N THR A 86 -12.66 -0.24 -1.22
CA THR A 86 -13.87 -0.45 -2.03
C THR A 86 -13.82 -1.78 -2.77
N LEU A 87 -12.69 -2.10 -3.40
CA LEU A 87 -12.50 -3.38 -4.10
C LEU A 87 -12.65 -4.59 -3.17
N ALA A 88 -12.12 -4.52 -1.94
CA ALA A 88 -12.32 -5.55 -0.93
C ALA A 88 -13.78 -5.63 -0.46
N SER A 89 -14.43 -4.48 -0.23
CA SER A 89 -15.85 -4.43 0.17
C SER A 89 -16.83 -4.87 -0.93
N HIS A 90 -16.40 -4.90 -2.19
CA HIS A 90 -17.17 -5.43 -3.31
C HIS A 90 -16.74 -6.84 -3.74
N GLY A 91 -15.64 -7.38 -3.19
CA GLY A 91 -15.19 -8.74 -3.48
C GLY A 91 -14.34 -8.88 -4.75
N TYR A 92 -13.89 -7.78 -5.34
CA TYR A 92 -12.82 -7.79 -6.35
C TYR A 92 -11.48 -8.22 -5.71
N LEU A 93 -11.29 -7.86 -4.45
CA LEU A 93 -10.25 -8.39 -3.58
C LEU A 93 -10.85 -9.37 -2.55
N PRO A 94 -10.03 -10.25 -1.95
CA PRO A 94 -10.42 -10.96 -0.73
C PRO A 94 -11.00 -9.98 0.30
N ARG A 95 -12.21 -10.25 0.77
CA ARG A 95 -12.98 -9.30 1.60
C ARG A 95 -12.32 -9.01 2.95
N ASN A 96 -11.48 -9.93 3.42
CA ASN A 96 -10.63 -9.78 4.61
C ASN A 96 -9.48 -8.79 4.43
N GLY A 97 -9.25 -8.27 3.23
CA GLY A 97 -8.21 -7.27 2.95
C GLY A 97 -6.79 -7.82 2.94
N ILE A 98 -6.61 -9.14 2.81
CA ILE A 98 -5.30 -9.78 2.64
C ILE A 98 -5.21 -10.32 1.22
N ALA A 99 -4.28 -9.82 0.42
CA ALA A 99 -4.23 -10.11 -1.01
C ALA A 99 -2.80 -10.30 -1.53
N THR A 100 -2.67 -11.04 -2.63
CA THR A 100 -1.43 -11.11 -3.41
C THR A 100 -1.29 -9.87 -4.31
N PRO A 101 -0.06 -9.53 -4.74
CA PRO A 101 0.14 -8.49 -5.76
C PRO A 101 -0.68 -8.72 -7.03
N ALA A 102 -0.78 -9.98 -7.51
CA ALA A 102 -1.56 -10.31 -8.69
C ALA A 102 -3.06 -10.06 -8.50
N GLN A 103 -3.60 -10.37 -7.32
CA GLN A 103 -5.00 -10.05 -6.98
C GLN A 103 -5.24 -8.54 -6.96
N ILE A 104 -4.32 -7.75 -6.40
CA ILE A 104 -4.41 -6.28 -6.38
C ILE A 104 -4.38 -5.72 -7.80
N ILE A 105 -3.41 -6.12 -8.62
CA ILE A 105 -3.28 -5.65 -10.02
C ILE A 105 -4.54 -6.01 -10.83
N ASN A 106 -5.07 -7.23 -10.68
CA ASN A 106 -6.33 -7.60 -11.33
C ASN A 106 -7.51 -6.76 -10.83
N ALA A 107 -7.64 -6.56 -9.52
CA ALA A 107 -8.77 -5.84 -8.94
C ALA A 107 -8.82 -4.37 -9.35
N VAL A 108 -7.68 -3.66 -9.33
CA VAL A 108 -7.64 -2.23 -9.73
C VAL A 108 -7.87 -2.05 -11.23
N GLN A 109 -7.44 -3.02 -12.05
CA GLN A 109 -7.77 -3.03 -13.47
C GLN A 109 -9.26 -3.32 -13.69
N GLU A 110 -9.79 -4.40 -13.11
CA GLU A 110 -11.17 -4.83 -13.37
C GLU A 110 -12.20 -3.86 -12.81
N GLY A 111 -12.04 -3.40 -11.56
CA GLY A 111 -13.00 -2.55 -10.86
C GLY A 111 -12.83 -1.04 -11.13
N PHE A 112 -11.64 -0.58 -11.53
CA PHE A 112 -11.36 0.85 -11.73
C PHE A 112 -10.68 1.18 -13.06
N ASN A 113 -10.35 0.20 -13.90
CA ASN A 113 -9.67 0.42 -15.16
C ASN A 113 -8.33 1.17 -14.99
N MET A 114 -7.61 0.90 -13.90
CA MET A 114 -6.25 1.42 -13.73
C MET A 114 -5.33 0.86 -14.82
N ASP A 115 -4.48 1.71 -15.41
CA ASP A 115 -3.47 1.25 -16.38
C ASP A 115 -2.61 0.13 -15.80
N ASN A 116 -2.28 -0.89 -16.61
CA ASN A 116 -1.56 -2.07 -16.16
C ASN A 116 -0.16 -1.75 -15.63
N THR A 117 0.54 -0.86 -16.33
CA THR A 117 1.92 -0.49 -15.98
C THR A 117 1.89 0.26 -14.65
N PHE A 118 0.95 1.19 -14.50
CA PHE A 118 0.76 1.94 -13.27
C PHE A 118 0.31 1.04 -12.09
N ALA A 119 -0.61 0.11 -12.32
CA ALA A 119 -1.07 -0.86 -11.33
C ALA A 119 0.08 -1.72 -10.81
N LYS A 120 0.95 -2.23 -11.69
CA LYS A 120 2.17 -2.97 -11.31
C LYS A 120 3.09 -2.13 -10.45
N PHE A 121 3.39 -0.89 -10.88
CA PHE A 121 4.31 -0.01 -10.17
C PHE A 121 3.86 0.23 -8.73
N VAL A 122 2.62 0.69 -8.56
CA VAL A 122 2.08 1.05 -7.23
C VAL A 122 1.95 -0.19 -6.35
N THR A 123 1.51 -1.32 -6.92
CA THR A 123 1.36 -2.56 -6.15
C THR A 123 2.71 -3.09 -5.65
N TYR A 124 3.73 -3.15 -6.50
CA TYR A 124 5.03 -3.66 -6.07
C TYR A 124 5.81 -2.66 -5.23
N ALA A 125 5.62 -1.35 -5.42
CA ALA A 125 6.16 -0.33 -4.51
C ALA A 125 5.64 -0.57 -3.08
N ALA A 126 4.34 -0.75 -2.91
CA ALA A 126 3.74 -1.04 -1.60
C ALA A 126 4.15 -2.43 -1.09
N PHE A 127 4.05 -3.47 -1.91
CA PHE A 127 4.35 -4.85 -1.52
C PHE A 127 5.78 -5.02 -1.03
N LEU A 128 6.77 -4.38 -1.67
CA LEU A 128 8.17 -4.52 -1.30
C LEU A 128 8.50 -3.94 0.08
N VAL A 129 7.74 -2.96 0.57
CA VAL A 129 7.95 -2.34 1.90
C VAL A 129 7.02 -2.88 2.97
N ASP A 130 5.78 -3.22 2.62
CA ASP A 130 4.70 -3.57 3.57
C ASP A 130 4.20 -5.00 3.47
N GLY A 131 4.46 -5.68 2.34
CA GLY A 131 4.06 -7.06 2.11
C GLY A 131 5.06 -8.05 2.68
N ASN A 132 4.65 -9.31 2.77
CA ASN A 132 5.53 -10.42 3.12
C ASN A 132 6.06 -11.07 1.82
N PRO A 133 7.36 -10.92 1.47
CA PRO A 133 7.90 -11.46 0.24
C PRO A 133 7.93 -12.99 0.19
N ILE A 134 7.84 -13.67 1.35
CA ILE A 134 7.93 -15.13 1.43
C ILE A 134 6.57 -15.78 1.18
N THR A 135 5.51 -15.23 1.76
CA THR A 135 4.13 -15.74 1.59
C THR A 135 3.38 -15.09 0.44
N ASN A 136 3.96 -14.06 -0.19
CA ASN A 136 3.36 -13.29 -1.28
C ASN A 136 2.02 -12.62 -0.92
N LEU A 137 1.90 -12.15 0.34
CA LEU A 137 0.68 -11.53 0.86
C LEU A 137 0.94 -10.12 1.40
N LEU A 138 -0.01 -9.22 1.16
CA LEU A 138 -0.07 -7.86 1.67
C LEU A 138 -1.41 -7.64 2.37
N SER A 139 -1.38 -6.96 3.52
CA SER A 139 -2.57 -6.39 4.14
C SER A 139 -2.85 -5.01 3.56
N ILE A 140 -4.08 -4.74 3.12
CA ILE A 140 -4.49 -3.40 2.64
C ILE A 140 -4.79 -2.41 3.77
N GLY A 141 -4.68 -2.87 5.03
CA GLY A 141 -4.70 -2.05 6.24
C GLY A 141 -3.47 -2.34 7.09
N GLY A 142 -3.59 -2.35 8.41
CA GLY A 142 -2.47 -2.58 9.31
C GLY A 142 -1.90 -4.00 9.33
N LYS A 143 -0.97 -4.23 10.27
CA LYS A 143 -0.24 -5.50 10.39
C LYS A 143 -1.20 -6.63 10.72
N SER A 144 -1.06 -7.76 10.03
CA SER A 144 -1.91 -8.92 10.24
C SER A 144 -1.07 -10.19 10.21
N SER A 145 -1.32 -11.11 11.16
CA SER A 145 -0.69 -12.43 11.14
C SER A 145 -1.09 -13.28 9.93
N LEU A 146 -2.14 -12.88 9.20
CA LEU A 146 -2.58 -13.56 7.99
C LEU A 146 -1.60 -13.38 6.81
N THR A 147 -0.65 -12.44 6.89
CA THR A 147 0.46 -12.37 5.93
C THR A 147 1.60 -13.34 6.26
N GLY A 148 1.48 -14.12 7.33
CA GLY A 148 2.44 -15.14 7.76
C GLY A 148 3.58 -14.62 8.64
N GLU A 149 4.57 -15.48 8.85
CA GLU A 149 5.72 -15.17 9.72
C GLU A 149 6.60 -14.07 9.13
N ASP A 150 7.01 -13.14 9.99
CA ASP A 150 7.80 -12.00 9.57
C ASP A 150 9.22 -12.42 9.16
N PRO A 151 9.76 -11.85 8.07
CA PRO A 151 11.18 -11.89 7.80
C PRO A 151 11.99 -11.23 8.94
N PRO A 152 13.31 -11.44 8.98
CA PRO A 152 14.14 -10.83 10.00
C PRO A 152 14.07 -9.30 9.99
N ASN A 153 14.17 -8.69 11.18
CA ASN A 153 14.39 -7.25 11.32
C ASN A 153 15.58 -6.79 10.43
N PRO A 154 15.52 -5.59 9.85
CA PRO A 154 14.56 -4.51 10.10
C PRO A 154 13.32 -4.48 9.18
N ALA A 155 12.99 -5.57 8.49
CA ALA A 155 11.78 -5.64 7.69
C ALA A 155 10.52 -5.44 8.54
N ILE A 156 9.53 -4.71 8.00
CA ILE A 156 8.36 -4.26 8.78
C ILE A 156 7.17 -5.22 8.59
N VAL A 157 6.82 -5.50 7.33
CA VAL A 157 5.64 -6.30 6.94
C VAL A 157 4.40 -5.84 7.71
N GLY A 158 4.17 -4.52 7.65
CA GLY A 158 3.17 -3.84 8.49
C GLY A 158 1.83 -3.62 7.81
N GLY A 159 1.70 -3.99 6.53
CA GLY A 159 0.54 -3.61 5.74
C GLY A 159 0.51 -2.10 5.42
N LEU A 160 -0.50 -1.65 4.67
CA LEU A 160 -0.57 -0.28 4.16
C LEU A 160 -0.75 0.80 5.24
N ASP A 161 -1.03 0.46 6.50
CA ASP A 161 -1.07 1.47 7.59
C ASP A 161 0.35 1.82 8.08
N THR A 162 1.41 1.18 7.57
CA THR A 162 2.80 1.53 7.93
C THR A 162 3.16 2.93 7.46
N HIS A 163 3.42 3.80 8.42
CA HIS A 163 3.82 5.17 8.14
C HIS A 163 5.21 5.28 7.48
N ALA A 164 5.33 6.21 6.54
CA ALA A 164 6.56 6.70 5.91
C ALA A 164 7.32 5.73 4.99
N VAL A 165 6.71 4.60 4.61
CA VAL A 165 7.25 3.71 3.56
C VAL A 165 6.42 3.70 2.29
N PHE A 166 5.11 3.88 2.43
CA PHE A 166 4.16 4.11 1.34
C PHE A 166 3.08 5.12 1.78
N GLU A 167 2.38 4.83 2.88
CA GLU A 167 1.54 5.79 3.59
C GLU A 167 2.39 6.97 4.08
N GLY A 168 1.81 8.17 4.11
CA GLY A 168 2.49 9.32 4.66
C GLY A 168 1.57 10.51 4.89
N ASP A 169 2.16 11.56 5.44
CA ASP A 169 1.46 12.77 5.87
C ASP A 169 0.71 13.47 4.73
N THR A 170 -0.09 14.47 5.09
CA THR A 170 -0.87 15.30 4.17
C THR A 170 -1.94 14.51 3.38
N SER A 171 -2.47 13.43 3.94
CA SER A 171 -3.60 12.73 3.34
C SER A 171 -4.87 13.60 3.29
N MET A 172 -5.73 13.39 2.28
CA MET A 172 -6.93 14.23 2.06
C MET A 172 -8.06 13.94 3.06
N THR A 173 -8.20 12.70 3.51
CA THR A 173 -9.30 12.26 4.40
C THR A 173 -8.82 11.39 5.56
N ARG A 174 -7.50 11.25 5.74
CA ARG A 174 -6.82 10.54 6.82
C ARG A 174 -5.89 11.53 7.53
N ALA A 175 -5.75 11.43 8.85
CA ALA A 175 -4.86 12.30 9.59
C ALA A 175 -3.39 11.87 9.39
N ASP A 176 -2.45 12.75 9.67
CA ASP A 176 -1.04 12.38 9.73
C ASP A 176 -0.79 11.39 10.89
N ALA A 177 0.14 10.45 10.71
CA ALA A 177 0.45 9.45 11.73
C ALA A 177 0.89 10.05 13.07
N PHE A 178 1.48 11.26 13.05
CA PHE A 178 1.81 12.03 14.25
C PHE A 178 0.61 12.22 15.19
N PHE A 179 -0.61 12.29 14.65
CA PHE A 179 -1.85 12.45 15.43
C PHE A 179 -2.47 11.12 15.89
N GLY A 180 -1.88 9.99 15.53
CA GLY A 180 -2.18 8.66 16.08
C GLY A 180 -2.92 7.70 15.14
N ASP A 181 -3.80 8.19 14.26
CA ASP A 181 -4.57 7.36 13.32
C ASP A 181 -4.42 7.87 11.89
N ASN A 182 -3.62 7.16 11.09
CA ASN A 182 -3.28 7.50 9.71
C ASN A 182 -4.13 6.79 8.64
N HIS A 183 -5.11 5.99 9.04
CA HIS A 183 -5.81 5.07 8.12
C HIS A 183 -7.33 5.21 8.16
N SER A 184 -7.90 5.57 9.31
CA SER A 184 -9.35 5.76 9.43
C SER A 184 -9.82 7.01 8.67
N PHE A 185 -11.05 6.94 8.14
CA PHE A 185 -11.73 8.13 7.62
C PHE A 185 -11.89 9.18 8.73
N ASN A 186 -11.49 10.41 8.44
CA ASN A 186 -11.58 11.53 9.36
C ASN A 186 -12.65 12.53 8.89
N GLN A 187 -13.71 12.70 9.69
CA GLN A 187 -14.84 13.58 9.35
C GLN A 187 -14.41 15.05 9.21
N THR A 188 -13.51 15.55 10.04
CA THR A 188 -13.04 16.95 9.98
C THR A 188 -12.31 17.22 8.65
N LEU A 189 -11.46 16.30 8.22
CA LEU A 189 -10.76 16.42 6.93
C LEU A 189 -11.72 16.26 5.74
N TRP A 190 -12.77 15.44 5.89
CA TRP A 190 -13.83 15.38 4.90
C TRP A 190 -14.63 16.68 4.80
N ASP A 191 -14.93 17.33 5.93
CA ASP A 191 -15.62 18.61 5.93
C ASP A 191 -14.79 19.69 5.21
N GLU A 192 -13.46 19.67 5.37
CA GLU A 192 -12.53 20.50 4.59
C GLU A 192 -12.54 20.14 3.10
N PHE A 193 -12.50 18.85 2.76
CA PHE A 193 -12.63 18.39 1.37
C PHE A 193 -13.92 18.94 0.72
N ALA A 194 -15.04 18.90 1.43
CA ALA A 194 -16.32 19.42 0.98
C ALA A 194 -16.32 20.95 0.87
N ASP A 195 -15.74 21.67 1.83
CA ASP A 195 -15.58 23.13 1.77
C ASP A 195 -14.79 23.57 0.53
N PHE A 196 -13.64 22.94 0.27
CA PHE A 196 -12.82 23.23 -0.90
C PHE A 196 -13.57 22.92 -2.21
N SER A 197 -14.33 21.83 -2.24
CA SER A 197 -15.20 21.51 -3.38
C SER A 197 -16.28 22.57 -3.61
N ASN A 198 -16.88 23.11 -2.54
CA ASN A 198 -17.85 24.20 -2.65
C ASN A 198 -17.22 25.50 -3.15
N ARG A 199 -16.03 25.85 -2.64
CA ARG A 199 -15.33 27.11 -2.96
C ARG A 199 -14.73 27.12 -4.35
N PHE A 200 -14.14 26.01 -4.78
CA PHE A 200 -13.32 25.95 -6.00
C PHE A 200 -13.90 25.05 -7.10
N GLY A 201 -14.91 24.24 -6.81
CA GLY A 201 -15.50 23.28 -7.75
C GLY A 201 -17.00 23.36 -7.88
N ALA A 202 -17.63 24.46 -7.43
CA ALA A 202 -19.09 24.63 -7.46
C ALA A 202 -19.86 23.45 -6.82
N GLY A 203 -19.32 22.90 -5.73
CA GLY A 203 -19.90 21.77 -4.99
C GLY A 203 -19.54 20.40 -5.54
N LYS A 204 -18.56 20.32 -6.44
CA LYS A 204 -17.99 19.06 -6.98
C LYS A 204 -16.48 19.04 -6.72
N TYR A 205 -15.91 17.84 -6.66
CA TYR A 205 -14.46 17.67 -6.67
C TYR A 205 -13.94 17.56 -8.10
N ASN A 206 -12.93 18.36 -8.45
CA ASN A 206 -12.30 18.40 -9.77
C ASN A 206 -10.81 18.77 -9.65
N MET A 207 -10.11 18.90 -10.78
CA MET A 207 -8.66 19.16 -10.76
C MET A 207 -8.29 20.49 -10.07
N THR A 208 -9.13 21.52 -10.17
CA THR A 208 -8.91 22.78 -9.45
C THR A 208 -9.01 22.57 -7.94
N VAL A 209 -10.05 21.87 -7.49
CA VAL A 209 -10.23 21.54 -6.07
C VAL A 209 -9.06 20.69 -5.56
N ALA A 210 -8.64 19.70 -6.35
CA ALA A 210 -7.51 18.84 -6.01
C ALA A 210 -6.22 19.64 -5.77
N ALA A 211 -5.94 20.66 -6.59
CA ALA A 211 -4.76 21.51 -6.44
C ALA A 211 -4.82 22.34 -5.14
N GLU A 212 -5.96 23.01 -4.91
CA GLU A 212 -6.16 23.86 -3.74
C GLU A 212 -6.14 23.04 -2.44
N LEU A 213 -6.84 21.90 -2.42
CA LEU A 213 -6.89 21.03 -1.25
C LEU A 213 -5.52 20.39 -0.97
N ARG A 214 -4.82 19.88 -1.99
CA ARG A 214 -3.46 19.33 -1.83
C ARG A 214 -2.54 20.34 -1.17
N PHE A 215 -2.55 21.58 -1.64
CA PHE A 215 -1.72 22.63 -1.05
C PHE A 215 -2.15 22.95 0.39
N GLN A 216 -3.45 23.07 0.65
CA GLN A 216 -3.97 23.29 2.01
C GLN A 216 -3.50 22.19 2.98
N ARG A 217 -3.67 20.92 2.59
CA ARG A 217 -3.24 19.78 3.41
C ARG A 217 -1.74 19.82 3.70
N ILE A 218 -0.92 20.31 2.78
CA ILE A 218 0.52 20.48 3.01
C ILE A 218 0.76 21.59 4.02
N GLN A 219 0.11 22.75 3.86
CA GLN A 219 0.23 23.88 4.80
C GLN A 219 -0.20 23.49 6.22
N ASP A 220 -1.28 22.74 6.38
CA ASP A 220 -1.74 22.28 7.69
C ASP A 220 -0.71 21.37 8.36
N SER A 221 -0.12 20.46 7.60
CA SER A 221 0.89 19.53 8.11
C SER A 221 2.16 20.29 8.52
N ILE A 222 2.60 21.27 7.73
CA ILE A 222 3.69 22.19 8.09
C ILE A 222 3.38 22.91 9.41
N ALA A 223 2.14 23.38 9.58
CA ALA A 223 1.74 24.18 10.73
C ALA A 223 1.47 23.38 12.01
N THR A 224 1.17 22.08 11.91
CA THR A 224 0.64 21.29 13.04
C THR A 224 1.38 19.99 13.33
N ASN A 225 2.16 19.45 12.40
CA ASN A 225 2.93 18.22 12.57
C ASN A 225 4.44 18.54 12.60
N PRO A 226 5.11 18.52 13.76
CA PRO A 226 6.54 18.87 13.88
C PRO A 226 7.45 17.84 13.20
N THR A 227 6.93 16.65 12.90
CA THR A 227 7.62 15.55 12.21
C THR A 227 7.14 15.39 10.76
N PHE A 228 6.43 16.39 10.21
CA PHE A 228 5.90 16.36 8.85
C PHE A 228 6.97 15.99 7.83
N SER A 229 6.73 14.94 7.04
CA SER A 229 7.61 14.48 5.97
C SER A 229 6.89 14.46 4.63
N PHE A 230 7.49 15.12 3.64
CA PHE A 230 6.99 15.22 2.27
C PHE A 230 8.10 15.01 1.24
N ILE A 231 8.83 13.92 1.42
CA ILE A 231 9.88 13.44 0.52
C ILE A 231 9.43 12.20 -0.23
N SER A 232 10.21 11.76 -1.21
CA SER A 232 9.93 10.53 -1.97
C SER A 232 9.90 9.28 -1.09
N PRO A 233 8.98 8.32 -1.32
CA PRO A 233 8.00 8.29 -2.41
C PRO A 233 6.72 9.12 -2.16
N ARG A 234 6.47 9.54 -0.91
CA ARG A 234 5.24 10.24 -0.51
C ARG A 234 4.98 11.52 -1.31
N TYR A 235 6.04 12.26 -1.63
CA TYR A 235 5.95 13.46 -2.47
C TYR A 235 5.19 13.16 -3.77
N PHE A 236 5.51 12.07 -4.48
CA PHE A 236 4.81 11.69 -5.72
C PHE A 236 3.40 11.16 -5.48
N THR A 237 3.25 10.24 -4.51
CA THR A 237 1.97 9.56 -4.30
C THR A 237 0.88 10.53 -3.83
N ALA A 238 1.22 11.51 -3.00
CA ALA A 238 0.28 12.51 -2.52
C ALA A 238 -0.35 13.33 -3.66
N TYR A 239 0.44 13.76 -4.66
CA TYR A 239 -0.11 14.44 -5.84
C TYR A 239 -0.89 13.47 -6.73
N ALA A 240 -0.37 12.27 -6.98
CA ALA A 240 -1.08 11.24 -7.76
C ALA A 240 -2.47 10.95 -7.20
N GLU A 241 -2.55 10.68 -5.90
CA GLU A 241 -3.78 10.37 -5.16
C GLU A 241 -4.81 11.50 -5.21
N SER A 242 -4.37 12.75 -5.39
CA SER A 242 -5.27 13.90 -5.51
C SER A 242 -6.04 13.87 -6.84
N THR A 243 -5.50 13.20 -7.88
CA THR A 243 -6.18 13.00 -9.17
C THR A 243 -7.14 11.80 -9.18
N PHE A 244 -6.92 10.83 -8.29
CA PHE A 244 -7.60 9.53 -8.33
C PHE A 244 -9.13 9.61 -8.19
N PRO A 245 -9.72 10.48 -7.35
CA PRO A 245 -11.17 10.58 -7.29
C PRO A 245 -11.79 10.92 -8.65
N ILE A 246 -11.15 11.79 -9.43
CA ILE A 246 -11.64 12.24 -10.74
C ILE A 246 -11.47 11.14 -11.78
N LYS A 247 -10.35 10.41 -11.71
CA LYS A 247 -10.02 9.33 -12.65
C LYS A 247 -10.82 8.05 -12.40
N PHE A 248 -11.05 7.69 -11.14
CA PHE A 248 -11.51 6.36 -10.76
C PHE A 248 -12.88 6.32 -10.07
N PHE A 249 -13.30 7.40 -9.40
CA PHE A 249 -14.55 7.41 -8.63
C PHE A 249 -15.71 8.09 -9.37
N LYS A 250 -15.42 8.73 -10.50
CA LYS A 250 -16.44 9.26 -11.42
C LYS A 250 -16.98 8.12 -12.28
N ASP A 251 -18.30 8.12 -12.51
CA ASP A 251 -18.90 7.10 -13.37
C ASP A 251 -18.32 7.20 -14.80
N GLY A 252 -17.96 6.05 -15.38
CA GLY A 252 -17.29 5.98 -16.67
C GLY A 252 -18.11 6.47 -17.86
N ARG A 253 -19.42 6.69 -17.67
CA ARG A 253 -20.31 7.31 -18.66
C ARG A 253 -20.25 8.84 -18.62
N GLN A 254 -19.72 9.43 -17.55
CA GLN A 254 -19.56 10.88 -17.40
C GLN A 254 -18.27 11.37 -18.05
N THR A 255 -18.29 12.57 -18.64
CA THR A 255 -17.14 13.16 -19.38
C THR A 255 -16.76 14.57 -18.92
N ASP A 256 -17.39 15.09 -17.86
CA ASP A 256 -17.26 16.48 -17.39
C ASP A 256 -16.08 16.70 -16.42
N GLY A 257 -15.42 15.63 -15.97
CA GLY A 257 -14.31 15.70 -15.02
C GLY A 257 -14.73 16.17 -13.61
N GLN A 258 -16.02 16.05 -13.27
CA GLN A 258 -16.56 16.47 -11.97
C GLN A 258 -17.00 15.26 -11.16
N LEU A 259 -16.63 15.22 -9.88
CA LEU A 259 -17.04 14.18 -8.95
C LEU A 259 -18.02 14.75 -7.92
N ASP A 260 -19.19 14.14 -7.82
CA ASP A 260 -20.20 14.46 -6.80
C ASP A 260 -19.69 14.15 -5.39
N LEU A 261 -19.94 15.04 -4.43
CA LEU A 261 -19.51 14.86 -3.04
C LEU A 261 -20.14 13.64 -2.37
N ASP A 262 -21.39 13.31 -2.68
CA ASP A 262 -22.06 12.12 -2.14
C ASP A 262 -21.42 10.83 -2.67
N VAL A 263 -21.02 10.83 -3.94
CA VAL A 263 -20.29 9.72 -4.56
C VAL A 263 -18.91 9.57 -3.91
N ALA A 264 -18.17 10.67 -3.81
CA ALA A 264 -16.86 10.69 -3.17
C ALA A 264 -16.94 10.19 -1.71
N LEU A 265 -17.95 10.62 -0.94
CA LEU A 265 -18.15 10.18 0.44
C LEU A 265 -18.35 8.67 0.54
N GLY A 266 -19.11 8.08 -0.38
CA GLY A 266 -19.31 6.63 -0.47
C GLY A 266 -18.00 5.86 -0.63
N PHE A 267 -17.06 6.34 -1.45
CA PHE A 267 -15.74 5.73 -1.58
C PHE A 267 -14.86 5.96 -0.35
N PHE A 268 -14.79 7.21 0.14
CA PHE A 268 -13.83 7.58 1.19
C PHE A 268 -14.21 7.06 2.58
N ARG A 269 -15.52 7.01 2.90
CA ARG A 269 -16.05 6.56 4.20
C ARG A 269 -16.57 5.14 4.13
N ASP A 270 -17.42 4.83 3.14
CA ASP A 270 -18.21 3.60 3.14
C ASP A 270 -17.56 2.46 2.34
N SER A 271 -16.48 2.75 1.63
CA SER A 271 -15.80 1.80 0.74
C SER A 271 -16.79 1.17 -0.25
N LYS A 272 -17.62 2.01 -0.88
CA LYS A 272 -18.80 1.58 -1.62
C LYS A 272 -18.92 2.30 -2.97
N TYR A 273 -19.12 1.52 -4.03
CA TYR A 273 -19.55 2.05 -5.33
C TYR A 273 -20.97 2.64 -5.23
N PRO A 274 -21.26 3.73 -5.98
CA PRO A 274 -22.64 4.12 -6.26
C PRO A 274 -23.43 2.98 -6.90
N ASP A 275 -24.76 3.00 -6.74
CA ASP A 275 -25.62 2.08 -7.47
C ASP A 275 -25.48 2.33 -8.98
N ASP A 276 -25.50 1.26 -9.78
CA ASP A 276 -25.29 1.32 -11.23
C ASP A 276 -23.94 1.96 -11.66
N PHE A 277 -22.90 1.87 -10.82
CA PHE A 277 -21.60 2.47 -11.13
C PHE A 277 -20.86 1.75 -12.26
N PHE A 278 -20.47 2.50 -13.27
CA PHE A 278 -19.59 2.04 -14.35
C PHE A 278 -18.15 2.47 -14.09
N ARG A 279 -17.20 1.54 -14.21
CA ARG A 279 -15.76 1.89 -14.19
C ARG A 279 -15.42 2.85 -15.35
N PRO A 280 -14.31 3.60 -15.27
CA PRO A 280 -13.87 4.51 -16.33
C PRO A 280 -13.82 3.87 -17.73
N ASN A 281 -14.08 4.66 -18.77
CA ASN A 281 -13.95 4.20 -20.15
C ASN A 281 -12.51 4.40 -20.65
N GLY A 282 -11.75 3.31 -20.70
CA GLY A 282 -10.34 3.28 -21.05
C GLY A 282 -9.39 3.32 -19.82
N PRO A 283 -8.15 2.83 -19.97
CA PRO A 283 -7.18 2.78 -18.88
C PRO A 283 -6.82 4.17 -18.35
N GLN A 284 -6.74 4.30 -17.03
CA GLN A 284 -6.36 5.55 -16.37
C GLN A 284 -4.97 5.42 -15.72
N GLY A 285 -4.05 6.29 -16.15
CA GLY A 285 -2.68 6.37 -15.62
C GLY A 285 -2.43 7.67 -14.83
N THR A 286 -1.20 8.18 -14.93
CA THR A 286 -0.67 9.28 -14.11
C THR A 286 -0.87 10.69 -14.68
N ASP A 287 -1.63 10.85 -15.76
CA ASP A 287 -1.82 12.18 -16.39
C ASP A 287 -2.46 13.19 -15.42
N GLY A 288 -2.03 14.46 -15.47
CA GLY A 288 -2.57 15.55 -14.65
C GLY A 288 -1.86 15.77 -13.30
N ILE A 289 -0.90 14.93 -12.92
CA ILE A 289 -0.11 15.11 -11.68
C ILE A 289 0.71 16.40 -11.73
N GLU A 290 1.40 16.65 -12.85
CA GLU A 290 2.23 17.85 -13.02
C GLU A 290 1.41 19.13 -12.97
N GLU A 291 0.18 19.12 -13.51
CA GLU A 291 -0.73 20.26 -13.47
C GLU A 291 -1.08 20.66 -12.03
N LEU A 292 -1.30 19.67 -11.14
CA LEU A 292 -1.52 19.92 -9.71
C LEU A 292 -0.28 20.52 -9.04
N ALA A 293 0.89 19.96 -9.34
CA ALA A 293 2.15 20.41 -8.74
C ALA A 293 2.54 21.82 -9.17
N ILE A 294 2.21 22.22 -10.41
CA ILE A 294 2.51 23.55 -10.95
C ILE A 294 1.56 24.63 -10.38
N ALA A 295 0.34 24.26 -9.97
CA ALA A 295 -0.61 25.22 -9.39
C ALA A 295 -0.07 25.87 -8.09
N HIS A 296 0.57 25.07 -7.22
CA HIS A 296 1.19 25.52 -5.98
C HIS A 296 2.56 24.84 -5.79
N PRO A 297 3.63 25.32 -6.45
CA PRO A 297 4.92 24.65 -6.43
C PRO A 297 5.56 24.62 -5.04
N ILE A 298 5.96 23.42 -4.60
CA ILE A 298 6.73 23.21 -3.37
C ILE A 298 7.74 22.09 -3.59
N ALA A 299 9.00 22.32 -3.22
CA ALA A 299 10.04 21.28 -3.29
C ALA A 299 9.80 20.19 -2.24
N PRO A 300 10.21 18.93 -2.48
CA PRO A 300 10.18 17.89 -1.45
C PRO A 300 11.00 18.29 -0.23
N GLY A 301 10.56 17.90 0.97
CA GLY A 301 11.17 18.35 2.22
C GLY A 301 10.41 17.89 3.46
N ALA A 302 10.78 18.42 4.62
CA ALA A 302 10.19 18.03 5.90
C ALA A 302 10.29 19.17 6.93
N ASN A 303 9.45 19.11 7.97
CA ASN A 303 9.68 19.90 9.18
C ASN A 303 10.89 19.34 9.96
N ASN A 304 11.66 20.23 10.61
CA ASN A 304 12.92 19.89 11.28
C ASN A 304 12.77 19.55 12.78
N GLY A 305 11.64 18.94 13.16
CA GLY A 305 11.29 18.64 14.56
C GLY A 305 10.55 19.76 15.28
N THR A 306 10.22 20.86 14.57
CA THR A 306 9.39 21.96 15.09
C THR A 306 8.30 22.35 14.08
N LEU A 307 7.23 22.98 14.55
CA LEU A 307 6.16 23.49 13.66
C LEU A 307 6.69 24.64 12.79
N ASN A 308 6.14 24.77 11.57
CA ASN A 308 6.48 25.84 10.62
C ASN A 308 7.98 25.91 10.28
N SER A 309 8.62 24.76 10.09
CA SER A 309 10.07 24.65 9.90
C SER A 309 10.46 23.90 8.62
N TYR A 310 9.54 23.88 7.65
CA TYR A 310 9.69 23.12 6.42
C TYR A 310 10.98 23.50 5.70
N THR A 311 11.85 22.51 5.58
CA THR A 311 13.16 22.63 4.93
C THR A 311 13.18 21.71 3.72
N PRO A 312 13.42 22.24 2.51
CA PRO A 312 13.58 21.42 1.33
C PRO A 312 14.73 20.41 1.48
N ASP A 313 14.51 19.17 1.04
CA ASP A 313 15.55 18.15 0.95
C ASP A 313 16.02 18.01 -0.50
N PRO A 314 17.20 18.55 -0.85
CA PRO A 314 17.74 18.46 -2.21
C PRO A 314 18.12 17.03 -2.61
N ASN A 315 18.14 16.07 -1.68
CA ASN A 315 18.42 14.68 -1.97
C ASN A 315 17.16 13.86 -2.24
N SER A 316 15.95 14.39 -1.98
CA SER A 316 14.72 13.70 -2.36
C SER A 316 14.53 13.80 -3.87
N ALA A 317 14.06 12.72 -4.50
CA ALA A 317 13.56 12.79 -5.86
C ALA A 317 12.31 13.69 -5.96
N ASP A 318 12.10 14.23 -7.15
CA ASP A 318 10.99 15.08 -7.58
C ASP A 318 10.51 14.69 -8.99
N PHE A 319 9.49 15.37 -9.52
CA PHE A 319 8.91 15.04 -10.83
C PHE A 319 9.90 15.08 -12.01
N THR A 320 11.07 15.72 -11.87
CA THR A 320 12.11 15.77 -12.91
C THR A 320 13.14 14.65 -12.78
N THR A 321 13.10 13.88 -11.68
CA THR A 321 14.12 12.89 -11.31
C THR A 321 13.52 11.51 -11.03
N LEU A 322 12.60 11.05 -11.89
CA LEU A 322 11.93 9.73 -11.75
C LEU A 322 12.90 8.55 -11.62
N CYS A 323 14.03 8.55 -12.32
CA CYS A 323 15.02 7.48 -12.14
C CYS A 323 15.62 7.49 -10.73
N LYS A 324 15.82 8.67 -10.15
CA LYS A 324 16.31 8.81 -8.78
C LYS A 324 15.31 8.25 -7.78
N LEU A 325 14.01 8.49 -7.96
CA LEU A 325 12.94 7.89 -7.14
C LEU A 325 13.10 6.37 -7.11
N TYR A 326 13.24 5.74 -8.28
CA TYR A 326 13.47 4.30 -8.39
C TYR A 326 14.76 3.86 -7.71
N THR A 327 15.89 4.49 -7.99
CA THR A 327 17.18 4.06 -7.43
C THR A 327 17.27 4.27 -5.93
N ASP A 328 16.68 5.33 -5.39
CA ASP A 328 16.62 5.57 -3.94
C ASP A 328 15.71 4.57 -3.25
N PHE A 329 14.54 4.27 -3.84
CA PHE A 329 13.65 3.25 -3.32
C PHE A 329 14.39 1.91 -3.22
N VAL A 330 15.04 1.46 -4.30
CA VAL A 330 15.73 0.17 -4.29
C VAL A 330 16.99 0.19 -3.41
N ASN A 331 17.86 1.19 -3.53
CA ASN A 331 19.18 1.17 -2.88
C ASN A 331 19.18 1.69 -1.45
N LEU A 332 18.19 2.49 -1.04
CA LEU A 332 18.11 3.03 0.31
C LEU A 332 16.97 2.37 1.08
N THR A 333 15.75 2.38 0.53
CA THR A 333 14.56 1.86 1.26
C THR A 333 14.61 0.33 1.34
N ILE A 334 14.69 -0.36 0.20
CA ILE A 334 14.67 -1.83 0.18
C ILE A 334 15.92 -2.44 0.82
N LYS A 335 17.12 -1.89 0.54
CA LYS A 335 18.33 -2.32 1.27
C LYS A 335 18.30 -1.98 2.75
N GLY A 336 17.63 -0.91 3.14
CA GLY A 336 17.41 -0.56 4.54
C GLY A 336 16.57 -1.61 5.28
N LEU A 337 15.46 -2.04 4.67
CA LEU A 337 14.55 -3.05 5.21
C LEU A 337 15.15 -4.47 5.15
N TYR A 338 15.88 -4.79 4.08
CA TYR A 338 16.46 -6.09 3.84
C TYR A 338 17.97 -5.94 3.54
N PRO A 339 18.82 -5.77 4.57
CA PRO A 339 20.24 -5.45 4.37
C PRO A 339 21.08 -6.62 3.86
N SER A 340 20.70 -7.86 4.18
CA SER A 340 21.45 -9.06 3.79
C SER A 340 20.54 -10.29 3.65
N PRO A 341 19.52 -10.25 2.76
CA PRO A 341 18.63 -11.38 2.56
C PRO A 341 19.37 -12.57 1.93
N THR A 342 18.98 -13.78 2.31
CA THR A 342 19.55 -15.03 1.78
C THR A 342 18.45 -16.02 1.39
N GLY A 343 18.78 -16.97 0.52
CA GLY A 343 17.87 -18.05 0.12
C GLY A 343 16.55 -17.52 -0.45
N VAL A 344 15.43 -18.13 -0.04
CA VAL A 344 14.08 -17.82 -0.53
C VAL A 344 13.73 -16.33 -0.45
N LEU A 345 14.10 -15.65 0.64
CA LEU A 345 13.81 -14.23 0.81
C LEU A 345 14.53 -13.37 -0.24
N ARG A 346 15.80 -13.67 -0.52
CA ARG A 346 16.58 -12.96 -1.55
C ARG A 346 15.99 -13.19 -2.93
N ASP A 347 15.65 -14.43 -3.24
CA ASP A 347 15.13 -14.81 -4.56
C ASP A 347 13.73 -14.18 -4.79
N ALA A 348 12.89 -14.14 -3.76
CA ALA A 348 11.60 -13.44 -3.80
C ALA A 348 11.77 -11.91 -3.96
N LEU A 349 12.70 -11.28 -3.23
CA LEU A 349 12.99 -9.85 -3.37
C LEU A 349 13.48 -9.51 -4.78
N ASN A 350 14.44 -10.26 -5.32
CA ASN A 350 14.94 -10.06 -6.68
C ASN A 350 13.83 -10.18 -7.72
N ARG A 351 12.90 -11.14 -7.56
CA ARG A 351 11.77 -11.31 -8.46
C ARG A 351 10.81 -10.12 -8.43
N ASN A 352 10.41 -9.68 -7.24
CA ASN A 352 9.51 -8.54 -7.05
C ASN A 352 10.16 -7.21 -7.49
N LEU A 353 11.46 -7.03 -7.27
CA LEU A 353 12.23 -5.88 -7.79
C LEU A 353 12.27 -5.86 -9.32
N GLY A 354 12.32 -7.03 -9.95
CA GLY A 354 12.17 -7.16 -11.40
C GLY A 354 10.83 -6.64 -11.90
N PHE A 355 9.73 -7.03 -11.24
CA PHE A 355 8.40 -6.56 -11.61
C PHE A 355 8.19 -5.08 -11.32
N PHE A 356 8.73 -4.56 -10.22
CA PHE A 356 8.71 -3.14 -9.89
C PHE A 356 9.43 -2.29 -10.97
N TYR A 357 10.56 -2.78 -11.49
CA TYR A 357 11.34 -2.09 -12.51
C TYR A 357 10.62 -1.93 -13.85
N GLU A 358 9.71 -2.84 -14.22
CA GLU A 358 9.02 -2.81 -15.52
C GLU A 358 8.38 -1.46 -15.86
N PHE A 359 7.91 -0.70 -14.85
CA PHE A 359 7.31 0.63 -15.05
C PHE A 359 8.33 1.74 -15.28
N ILE A 360 9.50 1.66 -14.63
CA ILE A 360 10.55 2.69 -14.75
C ILE A 360 11.56 2.33 -15.87
N ALA A 361 11.38 1.17 -16.50
CA ALA A 361 12.26 0.69 -17.55
C ALA A 361 12.39 1.71 -18.69
N GLY A 362 13.62 2.16 -18.92
CA GLY A 362 13.94 3.14 -19.94
C GLY A 362 15.45 3.21 -20.18
N PRO A 363 15.89 3.77 -21.33
CA PRO A 363 17.31 3.84 -21.68
C PRO A 363 18.13 4.62 -20.66
N ASP A 364 17.52 5.61 -20.01
CA ASP A 364 18.17 6.50 -19.04
C ASP A 364 18.00 6.05 -17.58
N CYS A 365 17.33 4.90 -17.35
CA CYS A 365 17.18 4.33 -16.02
C CYS A 365 17.42 2.80 -16.04
N PRO A 366 18.69 2.35 -15.98
CA PRO A 366 18.99 0.93 -15.96
C PRO A 366 18.54 0.28 -14.65
N GLN A 367 18.17 -1.00 -14.74
CA GLN A 367 17.80 -1.79 -13.56
C GLN A 367 18.97 -1.89 -12.59
N VAL A 368 18.70 -1.66 -11.30
CA VAL A 368 19.65 -1.90 -10.21
C VAL A 368 19.37 -3.23 -9.52
N PHE A 369 20.43 -3.92 -9.11
CA PHE A 369 20.38 -5.27 -8.52
C PHE A 369 21.00 -5.25 -7.12
N PRO A 370 20.26 -4.84 -6.07
CA PRO A 370 20.82 -4.64 -4.73
C PRO A 370 21.39 -5.92 -4.10
N TYR A 371 21.00 -7.10 -4.60
CA TYR A 371 21.40 -8.42 -4.10
C TYR A 371 22.05 -9.33 -5.15
N GLY A 372 22.51 -8.77 -6.28
CA GLY A 372 23.03 -9.52 -7.42
C GLY A 372 21.96 -9.97 -8.41
N GLN A 373 22.40 -10.46 -9.57
CA GLN A 373 21.57 -10.94 -10.68
C GLN A 373 21.23 -12.42 -10.54
#